data_AF-C5K8V1-F1
#
_entry.id   AF-C5K8V1-F1
#
_cell.length_a   1.000
_cell.length_b   1.000
_cell.length_c   1.000
_cell.angle_alpha   90.00
_cell.angle_beta   90.00
_cell.angle_gamma   90.00
#
_symmetry.space_group_name_H-M   'P 1'
#
loop_
_entity.id
_entity.type
_entity.pdbx_description
1 polymer ?
#
loop_
_entity_poly.entity_id
_entity_poly.type
_entity_poly.pdbx_seq_one_letter_code
_entity_poly.pdbx_strand_id
1 'polypeptide(L)'
;MVAEMLLYCKTNALEVVDDRQFRSKVLELLIKIYKTVPAGRDRDWAGLAQCYFLLNKPEEVGTMLRELLDDHDKFGRLMAMQIAFDLADSEAQQFCQTVSACDDLKLSDGGDTGVTEGDVKMEKAEAPAGDKKKECIANIKKILAGDAQTDLNLEFLYRNSATDLLLLDAIKANQPDERNSITHNGIVLCHALMQCGTTSDTFLRANLEWLGKAVYWAK
;
A
#
# COMPACT_ATOMS: atom_id res chain seq x y z
N MET A 1 -27.48 -7.62 -11.45
CA MET A 1 -27.71 -8.90 -12.15
C MET A 1 -26.49 -9.39 -12.93
N VAL A 2 -26.06 -8.77 -14.04
CA VAL A 2 -24.90 -9.29 -14.82
C VAL A 2 -23.58 -9.21 -14.05
N ALA A 3 -23.32 -8.10 -13.36
CA ALA A 3 -22.11 -7.94 -12.53
C ALA A 3 -22.02 -8.95 -11.37
N GLU A 4 -23.15 -9.23 -10.71
CA GLU A 4 -23.23 -10.21 -9.61
C GLU A 4 -23.00 -11.64 -10.09
N MET A 5 -23.49 -11.98 -11.29
CA MET A 5 -23.23 -13.28 -11.92
C MET A 5 -21.74 -13.46 -12.23
N LEU A 6 -21.06 -12.41 -12.71
CA LEU A 6 -19.62 -12.46 -12.98
C LEU A 6 -18.80 -12.59 -11.69
N LEU A 7 -19.18 -11.87 -10.64
CA LEU A 7 -18.56 -12.00 -9.32
C LEU A 7 -18.73 -13.42 -8.77
N TYR A 8 -19.94 -13.97 -8.86
CA TYR A 8 -20.21 -15.35 -8.44
C TYR A 8 -19.36 -16.37 -9.21
N CYS A 9 -19.27 -16.24 -10.54
CA CYS A 9 -18.42 -17.10 -11.36
C CYS A 9 -16.95 -17.01 -10.95
N LYS A 10 -16.46 -15.80 -10.65
CA LYS A 10 -15.08 -15.58 -10.19
C LYS A 10 -14.82 -16.21 -8.82
N THR A 11 -15.72 -16.04 -7.84
CA THR A 11 -15.59 -16.66 -6.52
C THR A 11 -15.54 -18.18 -6.63
N ASN A 12 -16.44 -18.78 -7.41
CA ASN A 12 -16.43 -20.23 -7.65
C ASN A 12 -15.14 -20.69 -8.36
N ALA A 13 -14.64 -19.91 -9.31
CA ALA A 13 -13.37 -20.22 -9.98
C ALA A 13 -12.16 -20.15 -9.03
N LEU A 14 -12.23 -19.42 -7.92
CA LEU A 14 -11.15 -19.30 -6.94
C LEU A 14 -11.27 -20.32 -5.80
N GLU A 15 -12.49 -20.62 -5.34
CA GLU A 15 -12.74 -21.46 -4.17
C GLU A 15 -12.96 -22.95 -4.53
N VAL A 16 -13.58 -23.24 -5.67
CA VAL A 16 -14.04 -24.60 -6.02
C VAL A 16 -13.12 -25.28 -7.03
N VAL A 17 -12.41 -24.51 -7.85
CA VAL A 17 -11.56 -25.05 -8.92
C VAL A 17 -10.13 -25.27 -8.41
N ASP A 18 -9.75 -26.53 -8.23
CA ASP A 18 -8.40 -26.92 -7.83
C ASP A 18 -7.38 -26.84 -8.97
N ASP A 19 -7.80 -27.13 -10.22
CA ASP A 19 -6.88 -27.10 -11.36
C ASP A 19 -6.53 -25.67 -11.78
N ARG A 20 -5.25 -25.33 -11.62
CA ARG A 20 -4.69 -24.03 -12.03
C ARG A 20 -4.88 -23.74 -13.52
N GLN A 21 -4.74 -24.76 -14.39
CA GLN A 21 -4.84 -24.52 -15.84
C GLN A 21 -6.27 -24.19 -16.23
N PHE A 22 -7.25 -24.92 -15.69
CA PHE A 22 -8.66 -24.62 -15.88
C PHE A 22 -9.02 -23.24 -15.31
N ARG A 23 -8.56 -22.91 -14.09
CA ARG A 23 -8.78 -21.59 -13.47
C ARG A 23 -8.24 -20.45 -14.34
N SER A 24 -7.03 -20.60 -14.89
CA SER A 24 -6.46 -19.60 -15.80
C SER A 24 -7.32 -19.40 -17.05
N LYS A 25 -7.84 -20.47 -17.65
CA LYS A 25 -8.75 -20.37 -18.82
C LYS A 25 -10.07 -19.67 -18.47
N VAL A 26 -10.64 -19.94 -17.31
CA VAL A 26 -11.86 -19.27 -16.83
C VAL A 26 -11.63 -17.78 -16.62
N LEU A 27 -10.50 -17.39 -16.01
CA LEU A 27 -10.13 -15.98 -15.83
C LEU A 27 -9.91 -15.28 -17.17
N GLU A 28 -9.31 -15.94 -18.17
CA GLU A 28 -9.16 -15.37 -19.51
C GLU A 28 -10.50 -15.17 -20.23
N LEU A 29 -11.47 -16.06 -20.02
CA LEU A 29 -12.83 -15.88 -20.53
C LEU A 29 -13.54 -14.73 -19.83
N LEU A 30 -13.39 -14.59 -18.51
CA LEU A 30 -13.92 -13.45 -17.76
C LEU A 30 -13.36 -12.12 -18.28
N ILE A 31 -12.05 -12.04 -18.53
CA ILE A 31 -11.41 -10.85 -19.12
C ILE A 31 -12.02 -10.50 -20.48
N LYS A 32 -12.27 -11.50 -21.34
CA LYS A 32 -12.92 -11.28 -22.64
C LYS A 32 -14.32 -10.68 -22.44
N ILE A 33 -15.10 -11.19 -21.49
CA ILE A 33 -16.43 -10.67 -21.18
C ILE A 33 -16.33 -9.22 -20.65
N TYR A 34 -15.41 -8.93 -19.74
CA TYR A 34 -15.18 -7.57 -19.25
C TYR A 34 -14.77 -6.60 -20.36
N LYS A 35 -13.98 -7.04 -21.35
CA LYS A 35 -13.61 -6.23 -22.52
C LYS A 35 -14.76 -6.02 -23.52
N THR A 36 -15.73 -6.94 -23.60
CA THR A 36 -16.91 -6.77 -24.47
C THR A 36 -17.87 -5.68 -24.00
N VAL A 37 -17.83 -5.34 -22.71
CA VAL A 37 -18.56 -4.18 -22.19
C VAL A 37 -17.84 -2.90 -22.64
N PRO A 38 -18.56 -1.91 -23.23
CA PRO A 38 -17.95 -0.68 -23.70
C PRO A 38 -17.10 -0.01 -22.62
N ALA A 39 -16.00 0.63 -23.05
CA ALA A 39 -15.17 1.45 -22.15
C ALA A 39 -16.01 2.65 -21.70
N GLY A 40 -16.54 2.55 -20.50
CA GLY A 40 -17.44 3.52 -19.89
C GLY A 40 -17.54 3.25 -18.39
N ARG A 41 -18.37 4.05 -17.71
CA ARG A 41 -18.53 3.99 -16.25
C ARG A 41 -19.01 2.64 -15.72
N ASP A 42 -19.67 1.86 -16.56
CA ASP A 42 -20.26 0.57 -16.20
C ASP A 42 -19.27 -0.61 -16.29
N ARG A 43 -18.05 -0.38 -16.78
CA ARG A 43 -17.00 -1.41 -16.80
C ARG A 43 -16.44 -1.60 -15.40
N ASP A 44 -16.41 -2.85 -14.95
CA ASP A 44 -15.79 -3.24 -13.69
C ASP A 44 -14.26 -3.31 -13.83
N TRP A 45 -13.60 -2.16 -13.66
CA TRP A 45 -12.15 -2.05 -13.72
C TRP A 45 -11.43 -2.77 -12.58
N ALA A 46 -12.02 -2.80 -11.39
CA ALA A 46 -11.46 -3.50 -10.22
C ALA A 46 -11.49 -5.02 -10.43
N GLY A 47 -12.62 -5.56 -10.89
CA GLY A 47 -12.75 -6.98 -11.24
C GLY A 47 -11.75 -7.40 -12.32
N LEU A 48 -11.54 -6.55 -13.33
CA LEU A 48 -10.57 -6.76 -14.41
C LEU A 48 -9.11 -6.75 -13.89
N ALA A 49 -8.75 -5.78 -13.04
CA ALA A 49 -7.42 -5.68 -12.42
C ALA A 49 -7.10 -6.93 -11.60
N GLN A 50 -8.05 -7.37 -10.78
CA GLN A 50 -7.90 -8.59 -10.00
C GLN A 50 -7.74 -9.84 -10.88
N CYS A 51 -8.41 -9.92 -12.04
CA CYS A 51 -8.21 -11.03 -12.98
C CYS A 51 -6.81 -11.01 -13.59
N TYR A 52 -6.28 -9.85 -13.97
CA TYR A 52 -4.91 -9.73 -14.48
C TYR A 52 -3.85 -10.03 -13.41
N PHE A 53 -4.12 -9.61 -12.18
CA PHE A 53 -3.29 -9.94 -11.02
C PHE A 53 -3.21 -11.47 -10.82
N LEU A 54 -4.35 -12.16 -10.79
CA LEU A 54 -4.43 -13.61 -10.65
C LEU A 54 -3.76 -14.38 -11.82
N LEU A 55 -3.76 -13.81 -13.01
CA LEU A 55 -3.06 -14.34 -14.19
C LEU A 55 -1.58 -13.93 -14.27
N ASN A 56 -1.09 -13.12 -13.34
CA ASN A 56 0.26 -12.57 -13.31
C ASN A 56 0.67 -11.84 -14.61
N LYS A 57 -0.22 -10.99 -15.15
CA LYS A 57 0.01 -10.18 -16.36
C LYS A 57 0.18 -8.69 -15.99
N PRO A 58 1.38 -8.23 -15.56
CA PRO A 58 1.59 -6.85 -15.10
C PRO A 58 1.53 -5.81 -16.23
N GLU A 59 1.93 -6.17 -17.44
CA GLU A 59 1.92 -5.26 -18.60
C GLU A 59 0.48 -4.80 -18.94
N GLU A 60 -0.48 -5.73 -18.90
CA GLU A 60 -1.91 -5.44 -19.15
C GLU A 60 -2.52 -4.55 -18.07
N VAL A 61 -2.00 -4.59 -16.84
CA VAL A 61 -2.43 -3.66 -15.77
C VAL A 61 -1.85 -2.27 -16.03
N GLY A 62 -0.61 -2.17 -16.48
CA GLY A 62 0.01 -0.90 -16.87
C GLY A 62 -0.74 -0.21 -18.02
N THR A 63 -1.11 -0.95 -19.07
CA THR A 63 -1.88 -0.41 -20.20
C THR A 63 -3.30 -0.01 -19.77
N MET A 64 -3.95 -0.80 -18.91
CA MET A 64 -5.25 -0.45 -18.34
C MET A 64 -5.20 0.84 -17.51
N LEU A 65 -4.19 0.99 -16.65
CA LEU A 65 -4.01 2.23 -15.86
C LEU A 65 -3.78 3.43 -16.77
N ARG A 66 -3.08 3.26 -17.90
CA ARG A 66 -2.90 4.31 -18.92
C ARG A 66 -4.21 4.67 -19.61
N GLU A 67 -5.02 3.69 -20.04
CA GLU A 67 -6.35 3.91 -20.63
C GLU A 67 -7.24 4.72 -19.67
N LEU A 68 -7.23 4.38 -18.38
CA LEU A 68 -7.96 5.08 -17.31
C LEU A 68 -7.46 6.51 -17.06
N LEU A 69 -6.19 6.80 -17.35
CA LEU A 69 -5.58 8.13 -17.19
C LEU A 69 -5.72 9.00 -18.45
N ASP A 70 -5.93 8.39 -19.62
CA ASP A 70 -6.19 9.06 -20.89
C ASP A 70 -7.63 9.62 -20.95
N ASP A 71 -8.59 8.91 -20.35
CA ASP A 71 -9.90 9.48 -20.08
C ASP A 71 -9.74 10.67 -19.12
N HIS A 72 -9.91 11.89 -19.64
CA HIS A 72 -9.73 13.15 -18.90
C HIS A 72 -10.68 13.32 -17.71
N ASP A 73 -11.54 12.35 -17.46
CA ASP A 73 -12.50 12.33 -16.38
C ASP A 73 -11.84 12.13 -15.01
N LYS A 74 -12.38 12.87 -14.02
CA LYS A 74 -12.03 12.70 -12.61
C LYS A 74 -12.25 11.24 -12.16
N PHE A 75 -13.26 10.56 -12.70
CA PHE A 75 -13.58 9.17 -12.35
C PHE A 75 -12.47 8.19 -12.74
N GLY A 76 -11.91 8.31 -13.95
CA GLY A 76 -10.82 7.42 -14.42
C GLY A 76 -9.58 7.51 -13.52
N ARG A 77 -9.21 8.74 -13.13
CA ARG A 77 -8.08 8.99 -12.21
C ARG A 77 -8.30 8.39 -10.82
N LEU A 78 -9.48 8.57 -10.25
CA LEU A 78 -9.84 8.00 -8.95
C LEU A 78 -9.86 6.47 -9.01
N MET A 79 -10.39 5.90 -10.10
CA MET A 79 -10.40 4.45 -10.30
C MET A 79 -8.99 3.88 -10.42
N ALA A 80 -8.11 4.56 -11.16
CA ALA A 80 -6.70 4.18 -11.27
C ALA A 80 -5.98 4.21 -9.91
N MET A 81 -6.25 5.22 -9.07
CA MET A 81 -5.72 5.28 -7.71
C MET A 81 -6.27 4.16 -6.83
N GLN A 82 -7.57 3.86 -6.92
CA GLN A 82 -8.16 2.75 -6.16
C GLN A 82 -7.52 1.42 -6.52
N ILE A 83 -7.36 1.14 -7.83
CA ILE A 83 -6.71 -0.08 -8.32
C ILE A 83 -5.25 -0.15 -7.85
N ALA A 84 -4.55 0.98 -7.82
CA ALA A 84 -3.18 1.03 -7.31
C ALA A 84 -3.10 0.70 -5.82
N PHE A 85 -4.03 1.19 -4.99
CA PHE A 85 -4.12 0.83 -3.57
C PHE A 85 -4.47 -0.64 -3.38
N ASP A 86 -5.49 -1.16 -4.08
CA ASP A 86 -5.87 -2.58 -4.00
C ASP A 86 -4.70 -3.50 -4.40
N LEU A 87 -3.89 -3.07 -5.38
CA LEU A 87 -2.72 -3.83 -5.82
C LEU A 87 -1.56 -3.74 -4.82
N ALA A 88 -1.34 -2.57 -4.22
CA ALA A 88 -0.33 -2.39 -3.17
C ALA A 88 -0.67 -3.22 -1.91
N ASP A 89 -1.95 -3.29 -1.53
CA ASP A 89 -2.45 -4.12 -0.43
C ASP A 89 -2.36 -5.63 -0.73
N SER A 90 -2.20 -6.03 -1.99
CA SER A 90 -2.04 -7.44 -2.37
C SER A 90 -0.63 -8.00 -2.11
N GLU A 91 0.28 -7.21 -1.50
CA GLU A 91 1.65 -7.56 -1.05
C GLU A 91 2.58 -8.18 -2.12
N ALA A 92 2.22 -8.10 -3.40
CA ALA A 92 3.00 -8.65 -4.51
C ALA A 92 4.04 -7.65 -5.01
N GLN A 93 5.07 -7.37 -4.21
CA GLN A 93 6.03 -6.29 -4.47
C GLN A 93 6.73 -6.40 -5.84
N GLN A 94 7.06 -7.61 -6.29
CA GLN A 94 7.65 -7.83 -7.62
C GLN A 94 6.69 -7.48 -8.75
N PHE A 95 5.39 -7.73 -8.57
CA PHE A 95 4.36 -7.37 -9.54
C PHE A 95 4.20 -5.85 -9.61
N CYS A 96 4.08 -5.18 -8.46
CA CYS A 96 3.97 -3.72 -8.36
C CYS A 96 5.19 -2.99 -8.96
N GLN A 97 6.39 -3.50 -8.71
CA GLN A 97 7.62 -2.99 -9.31
C GLN A 97 7.62 -3.15 -10.84
N THR A 98 7.17 -4.31 -11.34
CA THR A 98 7.08 -4.55 -12.79
C THR A 98 6.04 -3.64 -13.45
N VAL A 99 4.89 -3.43 -12.81
CA VAL A 99 3.86 -2.48 -13.28
C VAL A 99 4.41 -1.05 -13.30
N SER A 100 5.13 -0.65 -12.25
CA SER A 100 5.74 0.70 -12.15
C SER A 100 6.88 0.93 -13.15
N ALA A 101 7.60 -0.13 -13.51
CA ALA A 101 8.69 -0.11 -14.49
C ALA A 101 8.21 -0.17 -15.94
N CYS A 102 6.93 -0.49 -16.18
CA CYS A 102 6.34 -0.57 -17.51
C CYS A 102 6.48 0.78 -18.23
N ASP A 103 6.87 0.73 -19.51
CA ASP A 103 7.10 1.91 -20.37
C ASP A 103 5.88 2.84 -20.41
N ASP A 104 4.70 2.28 -20.17
CA ASP A 104 3.43 2.99 -20.16
C ASP A 104 3.20 3.93 -18.96
N LEU A 105 4.02 3.83 -17.90
CA LEU A 105 4.00 4.76 -16.78
C LEU A 105 5.30 5.59 -16.72
N LYS A 106 6.20 5.47 -17.70
CA LYS A 106 7.39 6.32 -17.76
C LYS A 106 6.99 7.76 -18.06
N LEU A 107 7.33 8.65 -17.14
CA LEU A 107 7.38 10.07 -17.41
C LEU A 107 8.49 10.22 -18.46
N SER A 108 8.16 10.73 -19.65
CA SER A 108 9.18 11.20 -20.57
C SER A 108 9.94 12.32 -19.84
N ASP A 109 11.19 12.02 -19.51
CA ASP A 109 12.19 13.01 -19.10
C ASP A 109 12.50 13.87 -20.33
N GLY A 110 11.93 15.06 -20.36
CA GLY A 110 12.39 16.17 -21.19
C GLY A 110 13.03 17.15 -20.22
N GLY A 111 14.36 17.05 -20.07
CA GLY A 111 15.12 17.72 -19.04
C GLY A 111 15.08 19.25 -19.08
N ASP A 112 15.23 19.86 -17.91
CA ASP A 112 16.33 20.80 -17.63
C ASP A 112 16.57 20.87 -16.12
N THR A 113 17.85 20.94 -15.76
CA THR A 113 18.45 20.99 -14.43
C THR A 113 18.35 22.38 -13.80
N GLY A 114 18.07 22.47 -12.49
CA GLY A 114 18.30 23.70 -11.73
C GLY A 114 17.75 23.71 -10.31
N VAL A 115 18.63 23.50 -9.33
CA VAL A 115 18.40 23.69 -7.89
C VAL A 115 18.07 25.16 -7.59
N THR A 116 17.08 25.43 -6.73
CA THR A 116 17.17 26.36 -5.57
C THR A 116 15.96 26.22 -4.65
N GLU A 117 16.25 26.17 -3.35
CA GLU A 117 15.32 26.28 -2.22
C GLU A 117 14.51 27.58 -2.24
N GLY A 118 13.32 27.55 -1.63
CA GLY A 118 12.72 28.76 -1.06
C GLY A 118 11.26 29.04 -1.43
N ASP A 119 10.42 28.98 -0.39
CA ASP A 119 9.17 29.72 -0.20
C ASP A 119 7.83 29.19 -0.75
N VAL A 120 7.01 28.85 0.24
CA VAL A 120 5.57 28.58 0.22
C VAL A 120 4.81 29.76 -0.36
N LYS A 121 3.95 29.49 -1.35
CA LYS A 121 2.68 30.21 -1.53
C LYS A 121 1.66 29.31 -2.24
N MET A 122 0.62 28.95 -1.50
CA MET A 122 -0.63 28.48 -2.07
C MET A 122 -1.21 29.57 -2.97
N GLU A 123 -1.41 29.27 -4.25
CA GLU A 123 -2.54 29.83 -4.97
C GLU A 123 -3.00 28.91 -6.09
N LYS A 124 -4.32 28.83 -6.19
CA LYS A 124 -5.13 27.91 -6.97
C LYS A 124 -5.21 28.42 -8.41
N ALA A 125 -4.45 27.81 -9.32
CA ALA A 125 -4.63 27.99 -10.76
C ALA A 125 -4.74 26.61 -11.40
N GLU A 126 -5.77 26.40 -12.22
CA GLU A 126 -5.97 25.15 -12.94
C GLU A 126 -4.82 24.92 -13.91
N ALA A 127 -3.86 24.11 -13.48
CA ALA A 127 -2.74 23.66 -14.30
C ALA A 127 -3.26 22.93 -15.56
N PRO A 128 -2.59 23.10 -16.71
CA PRO A 128 -2.99 22.49 -17.98
C PRO A 128 -3.15 20.99 -17.81
N ALA A 129 -4.10 20.39 -18.55
CA ALA A 129 -4.50 18.99 -18.38
C ALA A 129 -3.33 17.97 -18.40
N GLY A 130 -2.19 18.33 -19.00
CA GLY A 130 -0.96 17.55 -19.00
C GLY A 130 -0.24 17.47 -17.66
N ASP A 131 -0.27 18.51 -16.83
CA ASP A 131 0.44 18.54 -15.54
C ASP A 131 -0.26 17.66 -14.50
N LYS A 132 -1.59 17.69 -14.47
CA LYS A 132 -2.39 16.84 -13.58
C LYS A 132 -2.21 15.34 -13.88
N LYS A 133 -1.96 14.98 -15.15
CA LYS A 133 -1.71 13.58 -15.54
C LYS A 133 -0.35 13.09 -15.02
N LYS A 134 0.68 13.92 -15.13
CA LYS A 134 2.02 13.63 -14.60
C LYS A 134 2.00 13.45 -13.08
N GLU A 135 1.29 14.33 -12.38
CA GLU A 135 1.10 14.24 -10.92
C GLU A 135 0.34 12.95 -10.54
N CYS A 136 -0.72 12.59 -11.27
CA CYS A 136 -1.44 11.34 -11.01
C CYS A 136 -0.55 10.11 -11.21
N ILE A 137 0.30 10.09 -12.24
CA ILE A 137 1.26 9.00 -12.47
C ILE A 137 2.28 8.93 -11.34
N ALA A 138 2.79 10.08 -10.87
CA ALA A 138 3.70 10.12 -9.73
C ALA A 138 3.05 9.58 -8.45
N ASN A 139 1.80 9.96 -8.19
CA ASN A 139 1.02 9.46 -7.05
C ASN A 139 0.78 7.95 -7.14
N ILE A 140 0.39 7.44 -8.31
CA ILE A 140 0.22 5.99 -8.53
C ILE A 140 1.53 5.25 -8.29
N LYS A 141 2.68 5.77 -8.75
CA LYS A 141 3.99 5.17 -8.45
C LYS A 141 4.31 5.17 -6.96
N LYS A 142 4.02 6.27 -6.24
CA LYS A 142 4.21 6.34 -4.79
C LYS A 142 3.33 5.31 -4.05
N ILE A 143 2.10 5.11 -4.52
CA ILE A 143 1.19 4.11 -3.96
C ILE A 143 1.70 2.69 -4.24
N LEU A 144 2.07 2.38 -5.49
CA LEU A 144 2.59 1.08 -5.88
C LEU A 144 3.93 0.73 -5.23
N ALA A 145 4.72 1.73 -4.83
CA ALA A 145 5.94 1.52 -4.04
C ALA A 145 5.65 1.09 -2.59
N GLY A 146 4.48 1.44 -2.05
CA GLY A 146 4.09 1.20 -0.66
C GLY A 146 4.40 2.36 0.30
N ASP A 147 5.07 3.41 -0.18
CA ASP A 147 5.47 4.56 0.65
C ASP A 147 4.23 5.30 1.20
N ALA A 148 3.23 5.52 0.36
CA ALA A 148 2.00 6.21 0.77
C ALA A 148 1.23 5.45 1.87
N GLN A 149 1.19 4.12 1.78
CA GLN A 149 0.52 3.26 2.76
C GLN A 149 1.27 3.28 4.09
N THR A 150 2.60 3.24 4.03
CA THR A 150 3.48 3.32 5.21
C THR A 150 3.31 4.66 5.94
N ASP A 151 3.33 5.78 5.19
CA ASP A 151 3.15 7.13 5.74
C ASP A 151 1.79 7.25 6.46
N LEU A 152 0.71 6.79 5.81
CA LEU A 152 -0.64 6.90 6.34
C LEU A 152 -0.85 6.01 7.58
N ASN A 153 -0.30 4.79 7.55
CA ASN A 153 -0.33 3.88 8.69
C ASN A 153 0.44 4.44 9.88
N LEU A 154 1.61 5.04 9.65
CA LEU A 154 2.39 5.71 10.69
C LEU A 154 1.61 6.86 11.32
N GLU A 155 1.00 7.75 10.53
CA GLU A 155 0.19 8.85 11.06
C GLU A 155 -1.00 8.33 11.87
N PHE A 156 -1.69 7.31 11.38
CA PHE A 156 -2.83 6.71 12.06
C PHE A 156 -2.43 6.11 13.40
N LEU A 157 -1.39 5.27 13.42
CA LEU A 157 -0.89 4.61 14.63
C LEU A 157 -0.35 5.63 15.63
N TYR A 158 0.36 6.67 15.16
CA TYR A 158 0.85 7.74 16.02
C TYR A 158 -0.29 8.52 16.69
N ARG A 159 -1.31 8.95 15.92
CA ARG A 159 -2.43 9.75 16.44
C ARG A 159 -3.38 8.95 17.33
N ASN A 160 -3.56 7.66 17.05
CA ASN A 160 -4.50 6.79 17.76
C ASN A 160 -3.80 5.79 18.70
N SER A 161 -2.63 6.15 19.24
CA SER A 161 -1.91 5.32 20.21
C SER A 161 -2.62 5.35 21.57
N ALA A 162 -3.37 4.29 21.88
CA ALA A 162 -4.04 4.11 23.18
C ALA A 162 -3.21 3.19 24.11
N THR A 163 -1.92 3.46 24.23
CA THR A 163 -1.00 2.66 25.05
C THR A 163 -0.93 3.18 26.49
N ASP A 164 -0.97 2.27 27.45
CA ASP A 164 -0.84 2.60 28.88
C ASP A 164 0.58 2.30 29.37
N LEU A 165 1.37 3.36 29.59
CA LEU A 165 2.74 3.23 30.07
C LEU A 165 2.81 2.88 31.57
N LEU A 166 1.75 3.14 32.35
CA LEU A 166 1.73 2.81 33.78
C LEU A 166 1.74 1.29 33.99
N LEU A 167 1.16 0.53 33.07
CA LEU A 167 1.23 -0.93 33.08
C LEU A 167 2.68 -1.42 32.99
N LEU A 168 3.50 -0.81 32.13
CA LEU A 168 4.91 -1.16 31.98
C LEU A 168 5.71 -0.79 33.23
N ASP A 169 5.44 0.36 33.82
CA ASP A 169 6.07 0.76 35.09
C ASP A 169 5.69 -0.17 36.24
N ALA A 170 4.43 -0.63 36.30
CA ALA A 170 3.98 -1.61 37.28
C ALA A 170 4.66 -2.99 37.10
N ILE A 171 4.79 -3.47 35.86
CA ILE A 171 5.50 -4.73 35.56
C ILE A 171 6.98 -4.60 35.92
N LYS A 172 7.59 -3.46 35.60
CA LYS A 172 8.98 -3.14 35.98
C LYS A 172 9.15 -3.10 37.50
N ALA A 173 8.22 -2.51 38.25
CA ALA A 173 8.32 -2.42 39.71
C ALA A 173 8.19 -3.79 40.40
N ASN A 174 7.46 -4.73 39.79
CA ASN A 174 7.26 -6.08 40.33
C ASN A 174 8.35 -7.08 39.88
N GLN A 175 9.38 -6.64 39.15
CA GLN A 175 10.45 -7.53 38.72
C GLN A 175 11.36 -7.91 39.91
N PRO A 176 11.69 -9.20 40.11
CA PRO A 176 12.44 -9.64 41.29
C PRO A 176 13.93 -9.31 41.26
N ASP A 177 14.53 -9.18 40.07
CA ASP A 177 15.94 -8.75 39.89
C ASP A 177 16.06 -7.99 38.56
N GLU A 178 16.60 -6.77 38.61
CA GLU A 178 16.86 -5.94 37.43
C GLU A 178 17.93 -6.53 36.50
N ARG A 179 18.73 -7.50 36.97
CA ARG A 179 19.76 -8.19 36.19
C ARG A 179 19.26 -9.44 35.48
N ASN A 180 18.02 -9.86 35.74
CA ASN A 180 17.46 -11.02 35.06
C ASN A 180 17.12 -10.67 33.60
N SER A 181 17.88 -11.26 32.68
CA SER A 181 17.78 -10.99 31.24
C SER A 181 16.42 -11.37 30.64
N ILE A 182 15.72 -12.36 31.22
CA ILE A 182 14.42 -12.83 30.71
C ILE A 182 13.34 -11.78 30.95
N THR A 183 13.24 -11.26 32.18
CA THR A 183 12.25 -10.24 32.54
C THR A 183 12.58 -8.90 31.90
N HIS A 184 13.86 -8.56 31.78
CA HIS A 184 14.31 -7.37 31.05
C HIS A 184 13.85 -7.41 29.58
N ASN A 185 14.17 -8.49 28.86
CA ASN A 185 13.76 -8.66 27.47
C ASN A 185 12.24 -8.73 27.32
N GLY A 186 11.53 -9.36 28.27
CA GLY A 186 10.08 -9.40 28.28
C GLY A 186 9.46 -8.01 28.32
N ILE A 187 9.94 -7.12 29.19
CA ILE A 187 9.45 -5.75 29.30
C ILE A 187 9.76 -4.94 28.04
N VAL A 188 10.98 -5.04 27.51
CA VAL A 188 11.37 -4.34 26.27
C VAL A 188 10.53 -4.83 25.08
N LEU A 189 10.28 -6.14 24.97
CA LEU A 189 9.45 -6.71 23.92
C LEU A 189 7.99 -6.29 24.06
N CYS A 190 7.44 -6.27 25.28
CA CYS A 190 6.10 -5.75 25.54
C CYS A 190 5.97 -4.28 25.08
N HIS A 191 6.92 -3.43 25.44
CA HIS A 191 6.94 -2.04 24.95
C HIS A 191 7.02 -1.98 23.42
N ALA A 192 7.92 -2.76 22.80
CA ALA A 192 8.08 -2.78 21.34
C ALA A 192 6.80 -3.22 20.62
N LEU A 193 6.08 -4.20 21.15
CA LEU A 193 4.80 -4.65 20.60
C LEU A 193 3.68 -3.63 20.80
N MET A 194 3.59 -3.04 21.99
CA MET A 194 2.57 -2.02 22.30
C MET A 194 2.74 -0.77 21.43
N GLN A 195 3.99 -0.36 21.17
CA GLN A 195 4.32 0.90 20.51
C GLN A 195 4.76 0.70 19.05
N CYS A 196 4.54 -0.49 18.47
CA CYS A 196 4.93 -0.83 17.11
C CYS A 196 4.31 0.14 16.08
N GLY A 197 5.12 0.66 15.17
CA GLY A 197 4.65 1.54 14.09
C GLY A 197 4.21 2.94 14.52
N THR A 198 4.41 3.33 15.78
CA THR A 198 4.08 4.67 16.29
C THR A 198 5.31 5.56 16.48
N THR A 199 6.53 5.02 16.33
CA THR A 199 7.82 5.72 16.56
C THR A 199 8.01 6.34 17.95
N SER A 200 7.12 6.07 18.92
CA SER A 200 7.24 6.62 20.27
C SER A 200 8.17 5.74 21.12
N ASP A 201 9.17 6.36 21.73
CA ASP A 201 10.16 5.71 22.59
C ASP A 201 10.18 6.32 24.02
N THR A 202 9.07 6.95 24.42
CA THR A 202 8.95 7.67 25.70
C THR A 202 9.32 6.81 26.91
N PHE A 203 8.87 5.55 26.96
CA PHE A 203 9.19 4.64 28.08
C PHE A 203 10.69 4.30 28.14
N LEU A 204 11.34 4.06 27.00
CA LEU A 204 12.77 3.76 26.95
C LEU A 204 13.60 4.97 27.39
N ARG A 205 13.21 6.18 26.96
CA ARG A 205 13.87 7.43 27.37
C ARG A 205 13.73 7.71 28.86
N ALA A 206 12.57 7.39 29.46
CA ALA A 206 12.35 7.54 30.89
C ALA A 206 13.18 6.53 31.73
N ASN A 207 13.59 5.40 31.14
CA ASN A 207 14.19 4.27 31.83
C ASN A 207 15.62 3.93 31.37
N LEU A 208 16.40 4.93 30.91
CA LEU A 208 17.75 4.73 30.35
C LEU A 208 18.73 4.03 31.30
N GLU A 209 18.71 4.37 32.60
CA GLU A 209 19.61 3.73 33.58
C GLU A 209 19.28 2.25 33.77
N TRP A 210 17.98 1.90 33.75
CA TRP A 210 17.54 0.51 33.82
C TRP A 210 17.88 -0.25 32.53
N LEU A 211 17.69 0.37 31.37
CA LEU A 211 18.07 -0.21 30.08
C LEU A 211 19.58 -0.46 29.99
N GLY A 212 20.40 0.44 30.53
CA GLY A 212 21.86 0.31 30.56
C GLY A 212 22.40 -0.85 31.41
N LYS A 213 21.57 -1.43 32.29
CA LYS A 213 21.94 -2.60 33.11
C LYS A 213 21.87 -3.93 32.35
N ALA A 214 21.36 -3.93 31.12
CA ALA A 214 21.26 -5.13 30.29
C ALA A 214 22.64 -5.73 29.95
N VAL A 215 22.72 -7.07 29.92
CA VAL A 215 23.96 -7.82 29.65
C VAL A 215 23.73 -8.85 28.54
N TYR A 216 24.77 -9.13 27.76
CA TYR A 216 24.76 -10.09 26.64
C TYR A 216 23.73 -9.73 25.56
N TRP A 217 22.82 -10.64 25.22
CA TRP A 217 21.78 -10.50 24.20
C TRP A 217 20.61 -9.61 24.61
N ALA A 218 20.60 -9.10 25.85
CA ALA A 218 19.60 -8.15 26.32
C ALA A 218 19.94 -6.69 25.99
N LYS A 219 21.15 -6.41 25.46
CA LYS A 219 21.54 -5.10 24.92
C LYS A 219 21.02 -4.95 23.49
#